data_AF-A0A6M1SUE6-F1
#
_entry.id   AF-A0A6M1SUE6-F1
#
_cell.length_a   1.000
_cell.length_b   1.000
_cell.length_c   1.000
_cell.angle_alpha   90.00
_cell.angle_beta   90.00
_cell.angle_gamma   90.00
#
_symmetry.space_group_name_H-M   'P 1'
#
loop_
_entity.id
_entity.type
_entity.pdbx_description
1 polymer ?
#
loop_
_entity_poly.entity_id
_entity_poly.type
_entity_poly.pdbx_seq_one_letter_code
_entity_poly.pdbx_strand_id
1 'polypeptide(L)'
;MDPWHIMLMCADGVPGGAMVSGPDCGAVFRYWSWVFPSHRQTKLGMFGMRAFDEHWNNNRFHKAFTFVRPENEVARMLLKRYGYRETALLEKHIFGEDYLLIEKFYTRQDVPYDSGYVGRLQRMKNRLKSLVGA
;
A
#
# COMPACT_ATOMS: atom_id res chain seq x y z
N MET A 1 14.93 7.02 6.46
CA MET A 1 13.91 6.35 5.64
C MET A 1 12.75 6.15 6.56
N ASP A 2 11.69 6.91 6.36
CA ASP A 2 10.43 6.62 7.04
C ASP A 2 9.86 5.36 6.37
N PRO A 3 9.77 4.23 7.08
CA PRO A 3 9.25 2.99 6.50
C PRO A 3 7.74 3.09 6.21
N TRP A 4 7.10 4.20 6.58
CA TRP A 4 5.69 4.47 6.46
C TRP A 4 5.46 5.55 5.40
N HIS A 5 4.72 5.21 4.36
CA HIS A 5 4.18 6.13 3.37
C HIS A 5 2.77 6.53 3.78
N ILE A 6 2.59 7.83 4.03
CA ILE A 6 1.31 8.47 4.29
C ILE A 6 0.91 9.27 3.05
N MET A 7 -0.22 8.91 2.45
CA MET A 7 -0.80 9.61 1.31
C MET A 7 -2.08 10.32 1.76
N LEU A 8 -2.11 11.65 1.61
CA LEU A 8 -3.33 12.44 1.80
C LEU A 8 -4.08 12.54 0.47
N MET A 9 -5.37 12.19 0.49
CA MET A 9 -6.25 12.30 -0.67
C MET A 9 -7.06 13.58 -0.51
N CYS A 10 -6.77 14.58 -1.35
CA CYS A 10 -7.44 15.89 -1.29
C CYS A 10 -8.46 16.05 -2.41
N ALA A 11 -9.62 16.63 -2.10
CA ALA A 11 -10.55 17.21 -3.07
C ALA A 11 -10.42 18.73 -2.97
N ASP A 12 -10.10 19.39 -4.08
CA ASP A 12 -9.95 20.85 -4.15
C ASP A 12 -9.04 21.44 -3.06
N GLY A 13 -7.92 20.75 -2.79
CA GLY A 13 -6.94 21.14 -1.76
C GLY A 13 -7.35 20.81 -0.32
N VAL A 14 -8.57 20.32 -0.09
CA VAL A 14 -9.07 19.92 1.24
C VAL A 14 -8.90 18.42 1.44
N PRO A 15 -8.33 17.95 2.56
CA PRO A 15 -8.22 16.52 2.85
C PRO A 15 -9.61 15.85 2.91
N GLY A 16 -9.81 14.85 2.05
CA GLY A 16 -11.02 14.02 1.99
C GLY A 16 -10.78 12.57 2.42
N GLY A 17 -9.54 12.20 2.72
CA GLY A 17 -9.16 10.86 3.20
C GLY A 17 -7.66 10.69 3.29
N ALA A 18 -7.23 9.52 3.77
CA ALA A 18 -5.81 9.19 3.83
C ALA A 18 -5.56 7.68 3.67
N MET A 19 -4.31 7.36 3.38
CA MET A 19 -3.81 6.00 3.32
C MET A 19 -2.46 5.91 4.01
N VAL A 20 -2.27 4.85 4.79
CA VAL A 20 -1.01 4.50 5.45
C VAL A 20 -0.56 3.14 4.92
N SER A 21 0.70 3.08 4.49
CA SER A 21 1.27 1.90 3.85
C SER A 21 2.77 1.82 4.07
N GLY A 22 3.39 0.68 3.81
CA GLY A 22 4.83 0.54 3.95
C GLY A 22 5.36 -0.81 3.49
N PRO A 23 6.68 -0.94 3.30
CA PRO A 23 7.33 -2.20 2.99
C PRO A 23 7.12 -3.23 4.10
N ASP A 24 6.78 -4.46 3.72
CA ASP A 24 6.72 -5.61 4.61
C ASP A 24 7.19 -6.87 3.87
N CYS A 25 8.31 -7.44 4.33
CA CYS A 25 8.87 -8.70 3.82
C CYS A 25 8.97 -8.79 2.28
N GLY A 26 9.36 -7.71 1.61
CA GLY A 26 9.48 -7.67 0.15
C GLY A 26 8.19 -7.39 -0.62
N ALA A 27 7.09 -7.18 0.09
CA ALA A 27 5.81 -6.68 -0.41
C ALA A 27 5.53 -5.28 0.17
N VAL A 28 4.41 -4.67 -0.23
CA VAL A 28 3.87 -3.46 0.39
C VAL A 28 2.59 -3.79 1.13
N PHE A 29 2.57 -3.53 2.44
CA PHE A 29 1.36 -3.66 3.23
C PHE A 29 0.64 -2.32 3.28
N ARG A 30 -0.66 -2.32 2.92
CA ARG A 30 -1.55 -1.17 3.12
C ARG A 30 -2.24 -1.31 4.47
N TYR A 31 -1.65 -0.71 5.49
CA TYR A 31 -2.14 -0.79 6.88
C TYR A 31 -3.55 -0.24 7.04
N TRP A 32 -3.78 0.98 6.53
CA TRP A 32 -5.05 1.68 6.72
C TRP A 32 -5.38 2.52 5.49
N SER A 33 -6.65 2.56 5.10
CA SER A 33 -7.15 3.47 4.07
C SER A 33 -8.58 3.87 4.35
N TRP A 34 -8.87 5.16 4.32
CA TRP A 34 -10.21 5.66 4.55
C TRP A 34 -10.50 6.93 3.73
N VAL A 35 -11.78 7.09 3.43
CA VAL A 35 -12.34 8.34 2.88
C VAL A 35 -13.28 8.89 3.95
N PHE A 36 -13.16 10.18 4.24
CA PHE A 36 -14.02 10.86 5.20
C PHE A 36 -15.49 10.73 4.79
N PRO A 37 -16.42 10.61 5.76
CA PRO A 37 -17.85 10.45 5.46
C PRO A 37 -18.40 11.47 4.47
N SER A 38 -18.01 12.74 4.60
CA SER A 38 -18.38 13.85 3.71
C SER A 38 -17.94 13.66 2.25
N HIS A 39 -17.03 12.74 1.98
CA HIS A 39 -16.38 12.53 0.69
C HIS A 39 -16.59 11.12 0.12
N ARG A 40 -17.36 10.24 0.79
CA ARG A 40 -17.52 8.83 0.39
C ARG A 40 -18.16 8.61 -0.99
N GLN A 41 -19.00 9.54 -1.44
CA GLN A 41 -19.65 9.49 -2.76
C GLN A 41 -18.82 10.12 -3.88
N THR A 42 -17.57 10.49 -3.58
CA THR A 42 -16.63 11.03 -4.58
C THR A 42 -15.76 9.92 -5.17
N LYS A 43 -14.97 10.26 -6.18
CA LYS A 43 -13.98 9.35 -6.79
C LYS A 43 -12.64 9.31 -6.04
N LEU A 44 -12.53 9.94 -4.85
CA LEU A 44 -11.26 10.06 -4.13
C LEU A 44 -10.60 8.72 -3.84
N GLY A 45 -11.37 7.72 -3.38
CA GLY A 45 -10.83 6.38 -3.16
C GLY A 45 -10.29 5.74 -4.43
N MET A 46 -10.89 6.02 -5.59
CA MET A 46 -10.41 5.52 -6.88
C MET A 46 -9.07 6.13 -7.28
N PHE A 47 -8.96 7.46 -7.20
CA PHE A 47 -7.74 8.17 -7.56
C PHE A 47 -6.61 7.84 -6.60
N GLY A 48 -6.91 7.74 -5.29
CA GLY A 48 -5.95 7.32 -4.29
C GLY A 48 -5.39 5.92 -4.56
N MET A 49 -6.24 4.95 -4.92
CA MET A 49 -5.78 3.60 -5.26
C MET A 49 -4.85 3.57 -6.48
N ARG A 50 -5.13 4.37 -7.51
CA ARG A 50 -4.26 4.46 -8.69
C ARG A 50 -2.92 5.10 -8.35
N ALA A 51 -2.93 6.22 -7.64
CA ALA A 51 -1.71 6.90 -7.21
C ALA A 51 -0.84 6.00 -6.30
N PHE A 52 -1.49 5.23 -5.42
CA PHE A 52 -0.81 4.23 -4.59
C PHE A 52 -0.09 3.18 -5.45
N ASP A 53 -0.79 2.58 -6.41
CA ASP A 53 -0.21 1.58 -7.29
C ASP A 53 0.92 2.16 -8.15
N GLU A 54 0.76 3.37 -8.70
CA GLU A 54 1.81 4.07 -9.46
C GLU A 54 3.06 4.34 -8.61
N HIS A 55 2.89 4.69 -7.33
CA HIS A 55 4.00 4.91 -6.43
C HIS A 55 4.79 3.63 -6.14
N TRP A 56 4.09 2.51 -5.89
CA TRP A 56 4.72 1.28 -5.39
C TRP A 56 5.04 0.24 -6.47
N ASN A 57 4.34 0.24 -7.60
CA ASN A 57 4.60 -0.66 -8.72
C ASN A 57 5.76 -0.14 -9.58
N ASN A 58 6.95 -0.09 -8.98
CA ASN A 58 8.17 0.46 -9.56
C ASN A 58 9.31 -0.58 -9.60
N ASN A 59 8.96 -1.86 -9.74
CA ASN A 59 9.84 -3.03 -9.73
C ASN A 59 10.53 -3.35 -8.38
N ARG A 60 10.27 -2.61 -7.30
CA ARG A 60 10.87 -2.89 -5.98
C ARG A 60 10.19 -4.01 -5.21
N PHE A 61 8.86 -4.10 -5.34
CA PHE A 61 8.02 -5.03 -4.58
C PHE A 61 7.32 -6.00 -5.53
N HIS A 62 7.11 -7.24 -5.08
CA HIS A 62 6.44 -8.26 -5.90
C HIS A 62 4.91 -8.24 -5.77
N LYS A 63 4.39 -7.57 -4.74
CA LYS A 63 2.95 -7.41 -4.52
C LYS A 63 2.64 -6.28 -3.53
N ALA A 64 1.39 -5.81 -3.58
CA ALA A 64 0.76 -5.10 -2.48
C ALA A 64 -0.37 -5.94 -1.87
N PHE A 65 -0.59 -5.82 -0.56
CA PHE A 65 -1.65 -6.55 0.13
C PHE A 65 -2.31 -5.73 1.24
N THR A 66 -3.50 -6.18 1.66
CA THR A 66 -4.30 -5.61 2.74
C THR A 66 -5.14 -6.70 3.39
N PHE A 67 -5.74 -6.39 4.53
CA PHE A 67 -6.85 -7.16 5.09
C PHE A 67 -8.18 -6.42 4.93
N VAL A 68 -9.26 -7.16 4.63
CA VAL A 68 -10.62 -6.61 4.56
C VAL A 68 -11.59 -7.57 5.23
N ARG A 69 -12.50 -7.04 6.04
CA ARG A 69 -13.59 -7.79 6.67
C ARG A 69 -14.46 -8.47 5.60
N PRO A 70 -14.78 -9.77 5.70
CA PRO A 70 -15.57 -10.50 4.69
C PRO A 70 -16.91 -9.82 4.34
N GLU A 71 -17.57 -9.25 5.34
CA GLU A 71 -18.85 -8.53 5.23
C GLU A 71 -18.75 -7.16 4.54
N ASN A 72 -17.55 -6.62 4.33
CA ASN A 72 -17.35 -5.34 3.66
C ASN A 72 -17.33 -5.51 2.14
N GLU A 73 -18.50 -5.83 1.57
CA GLU A 73 -18.69 -6.07 0.14
C GLU A 73 -18.24 -4.88 -0.72
N VAL A 74 -18.52 -3.65 -0.29
CA VAL A 74 -18.15 -2.43 -1.03
C VAL A 74 -16.63 -2.33 -1.20
N ALA A 75 -15.87 -2.51 -0.11
CA ALA A 75 -14.41 -2.48 -0.19
C ALA A 75 -13.86 -3.62 -1.06
N ARG A 76 -14.41 -4.82 -0.92
CA ARG A 76 -14.02 -5.99 -1.72
C ARG A 76 -14.24 -5.77 -3.21
N MET A 77 -15.43 -5.28 -3.60
CA MET A 77 -15.77 -4.98 -4.99
C MET A 77 -14.93 -3.85 -5.58
N LEU A 78 -14.65 -2.81 -4.79
CA LEU A 78 -13.73 -1.75 -5.20
C LEU A 78 -12.32 -2.30 -5.47
N LEU A 79 -11.76 -3.08 -4.55
CA LEU A 79 -10.42 -3.66 -4.70
C LEU A 79 -10.34 -4.60 -5.90
N LYS A 80 -11.35 -5.45 -6.10
CA LYS A 80 -11.48 -6.31 -7.28
C LYS A 80 -11.42 -5.50 -8.58
N ARG A 81 -12.10 -4.36 -8.65
CA ARG A 81 -12.06 -3.45 -9.81
C ARG A 81 -10.67 -2.86 -10.08
N TYR A 82 -9.81 -2.77 -9.06
CA TYR A 82 -8.41 -2.33 -9.20
C TYR A 82 -7.42 -3.47 -9.45
N GLY A 83 -7.90 -4.68 -9.73
CA GLY A 83 -7.06 -5.83 -10.03
C GLY A 83 -6.47 -6.51 -8.78
N TYR A 84 -7.02 -6.24 -7.60
CA TYR A 84 -6.73 -7.06 -6.42
C TYR A 84 -7.61 -8.32 -6.44
N ARG A 85 -7.11 -9.39 -5.81
CA ARG A 85 -7.81 -10.66 -5.66
C ARG A 85 -7.92 -11.05 -4.19
N GLU A 86 -9.04 -11.64 -3.81
CA GLU A 86 -9.22 -12.33 -2.54
C GLU A 86 -8.41 -13.64 -2.60
N THR A 87 -7.40 -13.79 -1.75
CA THR A 87 -6.45 -14.91 -1.83
C THR A 87 -6.69 -15.95 -0.74
N ALA A 88 -7.05 -15.52 0.48
CA ALA A 88 -7.32 -16.43 1.59
C ALA A 88 -8.29 -15.80 2.59
N LEU A 89 -9.10 -16.63 3.25
CA LEU A 89 -9.79 -16.28 4.48
C LEU A 89 -8.86 -16.58 5.65
N LEU A 90 -8.66 -15.59 6.52
CA LEU A 90 -7.90 -15.69 7.75
C LEU A 90 -8.91 -15.70 8.90
N GLU A 91 -9.16 -16.88 9.45
CA GLU A 91 -10.09 -17.06 10.56
C GLU A 91 -9.49 -16.49 11.86
N LYS A 92 -10.28 -15.74 12.62
CA LYS A 92 -9.90 -15.15 13.91
C LYS A 92 -8.58 -14.37 13.89
N HIS A 93 -8.32 -13.64 12.81
CA HIS A 93 -7.04 -13.02 12.54
C HIS A 93 -6.74 -11.80 13.42
N ILE A 94 -7.43 -10.69 13.21
CA ILE A 94 -7.19 -9.43 13.95
C ILE A 94 -8.32 -9.26 14.95
N PHE A 95 -7.98 -9.14 16.23
CA PHE A 95 -8.94 -9.08 17.35
C PHE A 95 -9.92 -10.26 17.42
N GLY A 96 -9.52 -11.44 16.93
CA GLY A 96 -10.38 -12.63 16.92
C GLY A 96 -11.44 -12.64 15.82
N GLU A 97 -11.35 -11.71 14.87
CA GLU A 97 -12.30 -11.55 13.78
C GLU A 97 -11.74 -12.06 12.45
N ASP A 98 -12.63 -12.45 11.54
CA ASP A 98 -12.24 -12.97 10.24
C ASP A 98 -11.85 -11.86 9.27
N TYR A 99 -10.83 -12.12 8.45
CA TYR A 99 -10.36 -11.20 7.43
C TYR A 99 -10.03 -11.92 6.13
N LEU A 100 -10.36 -11.30 5.00
CA LEU A 100 -9.84 -11.69 3.71
C LEU A 100 -8.46 -11.05 3.50
N LEU A 101 -7.48 -11.89 3.17
CA LEU A 101 -6.22 -11.43 2.57
C LEU A 101 -6.51 -11.05 1.12
N ILE A 102 -6.30 -9.78 0.78
CA ILE A 102 -6.52 -9.25 -0.56
C ILE A 102 -5.20 -8.75 -1.13
N GLU A 103 -4.83 -9.25 -2.30
CA GLU A 103 -3.49 -9.05 -2.89
C GLU A 103 -3.57 -8.54 -4.33
N LYS A 104 -2.60 -7.72 -4.73
CA LYS A 104 -2.32 -7.36 -6.13
C LYS A 104 -0.85 -7.61 -6.43
N PHE A 105 -0.60 -8.41 -7.46
CA PHE A 105 0.76 -8.76 -7.87
C PHE A 105 1.31 -7.68 -8.78
N TYR A 106 2.57 -7.32 -8.54
CA TYR A 106 3.31 -6.35 -9.33
C TYR A 106 4.29 -7.06 -10.26
N THR A 107 4.64 -6.38 -11.34
CA THR A 107 5.71 -6.86 -12.22
C THR A 107 7.02 -6.56 -11.52
N ARG A 108 7.61 -7.59 -10.90
CA ARG A 108 8.94 -7.47 -10.30
C ARG A 108 9.96 -8.19 -11.16
N GLN A 109 11.13 -7.58 -11.32
CA GLN A 109 12.29 -8.20 -11.94
C GLN A 109 13.05 -9.10 -10.95
N ASP A 110 13.88 -9.99 -11.49
CA ASP A 110 14.68 -11.02 -10.82
C ASP A 110 15.85 -10.48 -9.97
N VAL A 111 15.65 -9.35 -9.29
CA VAL A 111 16.63 -8.76 -8.36
C VAL A 111 16.45 -9.30 -6.94
N PRO A 112 17.48 -9.28 -6.07
CA PRO A 112 17.33 -9.64 -4.65
C PRO A 112 16.24 -8.83 -3.92
N TYR A 113 15.61 -9.42 -2.90
CA TYR A 113 14.54 -8.75 -2.15
C TYR A 113 15.04 -7.51 -1.42
N ASP A 114 14.39 -6.36 -1.67
CA ASP A 114 14.51 -5.18 -0.82
C ASP A 114 13.77 -5.48 0.50
N SER A 115 14.52 -5.73 1.55
CA SER A 115 13.98 -5.99 2.90
C SER A 115 13.43 -4.72 3.56
N GLY A 116 13.48 -3.57 2.89
CA GLY A 116 13.23 -2.26 3.49
C GLY A 116 14.31 -1.84 4.49
N TYR A 117 15.24 -2.74 4.82
CA TYR A 117 16.34 -2.52 5.75
C TYR A 117 17.62 -2.16 4.99
N VAL A 118 18.07 -0.92 5.17
CA VAL A 118 19.35 -0.46 4.65
C VAL A 118 20.38 -0.55 5.77
N GLY A 119 21.27 -1.54 5.67
CA GLY A 119 22.40 -1.71 6.59
C GLY A 119 23.26 -0.45 6.68
N ARG A 120 24.05 -0.31 7.76
CA ARG A 120 24.87 0.90 8.03
C ARG A 120 25.76 1.28 6.85
N LEU A 121 26.33 0.29 6.15
CA LEU A 121 27.20 0.49 4.99
C LEU A 121 26.45 1.13 3.80
N GLN A 122 25.26 0.62 3.50
CA GLN A 122 24.45 1.12 2.40
C GLN A 122 23.86 2.51 2.72
N ARG A 123 23.59 2.82 4.00
CA ARG A 123 23.25 4.18 4.45
C ARG A 123 24.37 5.18 4.20
N MET A 124 25.63 4.80 4.45
CA MET A 124 26.78 5.65 4.11
C MET A 124 26.91 5.84 2.61
N LYS A 125 26.77 4.78 1.80
CA LYS A 125 26.78 4.89 0.33
C LYS A 125 25.71 5.84 -0.19
N ASN A 126 24.48 5.75 0.34
CA ASN A 126 23.39 6.63 -0.07
C ASN A 126 23.64 8.10 0.34
N ARG A 127 24.20 8.34 1.54
CA ARG A 127 24.62 9.69 1.97
C ARG A 127 25.70 10.28 1.08
N LEU A 128 26.69 9.45 0.69
CA LEU A 128 27.74 9.88 -0.24
C LEU A 128 27.13 10.22 -1.61
N LYS A 129 26.26 9.37 -2.17
CA LYS A 129 25.56 9.66 -3.43
C LYS A 129 24.77 10.97 -3.39
N SER A 130 24.04 11.23 -2.31
CA SER A 130 23.29 12.49 -2.16
C SER A 130 24.17 13.74 -2.08
N LEU A 131 25.44 13.61 -1.68
CA LEU A 131 26.40 14.72 -1.63
C LEU A 131 27.05 15.01 -2.99
N VAL A 132 27.07 14.05 -3.91
CA VAL A 132 27.68 14.20 -5.24
C VAL A 132 26.63 14.46 -6.34
N GLY A 133 25.35 14.63 -5.98
CA GLY A 133 24.31 15.11 -6.89
C GLY A 133 23.95 14.15 -8.03
N ALA A 134 23.89 12.84 -7.75
CA ALA A 134 23.40 11.82 -8.69
C ALA A 134 22.18 11.09 -8.13
#